data_AF-Q22WJ7-F1
#
_entry.id   AF-Q22WJ7-F1
#
_cell.length_a   1.000
_cell.length_b   1.000
_cell.length_c   1.000
_cell.angle_alpha   90.00
_cell.angle_beta   90.00
_cell.angle_gamma   90.00
#
_symmetry.space_group_name_H-M   'P 1'
#
loop_
_entity.id
_entity.type
_entity.pdbx_description
1 polymer ?
#
loop_
_entity_poly.entity_id
_entity_poly.type
_entity_poly.pdbx_seq_one_letter_code
_entity_poly.pdbx_strand_id
1 'polypeptide(L)'
;MSMEDSIKLPKLSSKPSSAASHRNKSDMAGNMKNDLQSPFQLPGDDDIMMYAQIEQQRRNDQMNSTQKQKIWDKFTASTRQPLKHYKDFQAEIDDKHQPKMAYNNDQKSTLIEAQRIIKERQKKRNEGAFRRESAVEVKEQKKEMFLVSMAYGIIQKEIERLKTKAQDKDQALIQSEKQLKQDHENFTKYLEQNKQQKQDAESKADAVMKEKKHKEAEHKQLNLKLATIKSEKIRMEEQLQTYKEHKEFLDKITPKEWNEAKEKKRQELIEKVKKEWINNKLNESLERDNKFGNKKNPKGGKTVLTEKDKASLEEQFYSKLEKGEIEKIEQFEDNYSMYFTNPSQLITIFDNLEQKNLFLIQLKQEDQQDVEEVNLELKLERDDYYQKSKILREQKALLQKQIDEQINQIKSLQHKSDDNKISINNDHPELRRKIMELYQEFGNEINLHDVDSKQTLDVLAQVEIFLERQLDKIASIQDKYLVESKRKQAEKLRKNAQKESKKIEKQIEQEKKNEKNYLKMTQPSKKKEGRIDMKRTTVQVKQKKKPDTEKKTDEEEDMKYLRESFFLGVPNKK
;
A
#
# COMPACT_ATOMS: atom_id res chain seq x y z
N MET A 1 -30.36 -50.68 12.23
CA MET A 1 -29.40 -51.41 11.39
C MET A 1 -28.16 -51.61 12.24
N SER A 2 -28.02 -52.72 12.98
CA SER A 2 -27.76 -54.09 12.47
C SER A 2 -26.43 -54.08 11.71
N MET A 3 -25.38 -54.85 12.00
CA MET A 3 -25.14 -56.12 12.70
C MET A 3 -23.62 -56.14 12.99
N GLU A 4 -23.13 -56.78 14.07
CA GLU A 4 -22.45 -58.09 14.02
C GLU A 4 -21.64 -58.34 12.74
N ASP A 5 -20.33 -58.58 12.84
CA ASP A 5 -19.81 -59.93 12.56
C ASP A 5 -18.28 -60.11 12.65
N SER A 6 -17.93 -61.11 13.46
CA SER A 6 -17.09 -62.26 13.09
C SER A 6 -15.60 -62.09 12.77
N ILE A 7 -14.81 -62.46 13.78
CA ILE A 7 -13.43 -62.96 13.69
C ILE A 7 -13.39 -64.16 12.73
N LYS A 8 -12.67 -64.02 11.62
CA LYS A 8 -12.35 -65.12 10.68
C LYS A 8 -10.95 -65.67 10.97
N LEU A 9 -10.89 -66.91 11.46
CA LEU A 9 -9.72 -67.79 11.31
C LEU A 9 -9.73 -68.46 9.92
N PRO A 10 -8.57 -68.61 9.25
CA PRO A 10 -8.34 -69.69 8.28
C PRO A 10 -7.30 -70.67 8.85
N LYS A 11 -7.70 -71.90 9.20
CA LYS A 11 -7.59 -73.14 8.41
C LYS A 11 -6.16 -73.57 8.06
N LEU A 12 -5.61 -74.47 8.87
CA LEU A 12 -4.50 -75.36 8.51
C LEU A 12 -5.08 -76.71 8.08
N SER A 13 -4.90 -77.05 6.79
CA SER A 13 -4.98 -78.43 6.30
C SER A 13 -3.99 -78.63 5.17
N SER A 14 -2.98 -79.47 5.38
CA SER A 14 -2.73 -80.69 4.59
C SER A 14 -1.33 -81.24 4.89
N LYS A 15 -1.28 -82.52 5.27
CA LYS A 15 -0.09 -83.38 5.18
C LYS A 15 0.14 -83.76 3.71
N PRO A 16 1.35 -84.21 3.35
CA PRO A 16 1.56 -85.65 3.10
C PRO A 16 2.89 -86.15 3.71
N SER A 17 2.95 -87.29 4.40
CA SER A 17 2.98 -88.70 3.93
C SER A 17 4.38 -89.19 3.51
N SER A 18 4.95 -90.01 4.39
CA SER A 18 5.73 -91.25 4.18
C SER A 18 6.63 -91.43 2.94
N ALA A 19 7.92 -91.67 3.19
CA ALA A 19 8.70 -92.64 2.41
C ALA A 19 9.63 -93.42 3.35
N ALA A 20 9.34 -94.72 3.46
CA ALA A 20 10.23 -95.72 4.00
C ALA A 20 11.19 -96.18 2.88
N SER A 21 12.45 -96.51 3.20
CA SER A 21 13.18 -97.52 2.46
C SER A 21 14.21 -98.24 3.36
N HIS A 22 14.05 -99.55 3.38
CA HIS A 22 14.95 -100.64 3.80
C HIS A 22 16.33 -100.57 3.10
N ARG A 23 17.40 -101.30 3.44
CA ARG A 23 17.88 -102.28 4.45
C ARG A 23 19.36 -102.48 4.08
N ASN A 24 20.22 -102.89 5.02
CA ASN A 24 21.07 -104.08 4.82
C ASN A 24 21.62 -104.60 6.16
N LYS A 25 21.69 -105.94 6.25
CA LYS A 25 22.14 -106.78 7.36
C LYS A 25 23.62 -107.15 7.19
N SER A 26 24.17 -107.69 8.30
CA SER A 26 25.50 -108.28 8.54
C SER A 26 26.49 -107.25 9.12
N ASP A 27 27.20 -107.45 10.24
CA ASP A 27 27.70 -108.69 10.86
C ASP A 27 27.82 -108.61 12.39
N MET A 28 27.93 -109.81 12.96
CA MET A 28 28.23 -110.17 14.35
C MET A 28 29.42 -109.42 14.96
N ALA A 29 29.26 -108.97 16.20
CA ALA A 29 30.21 -109.20 17.32
C ALA A 29 29.65 -108.54 18.58
N GLY A 30 29.48 -109.35 19.62
CA GLY A 30 28.83 -108.92 20.87
C GLY A 30 29.63 -107.91 21.67
N ASN A 31 28.94 -107.21 22.56
CA ASN A 31 29.32 -107.19 23.96
C ASN A 31 28.15 -106.66 24.79
N MET A 32 27.73 -107.45 25.78
CA MET A 32 27.01 -106.95 26.93
C MET A 32 27.89 -105.90 27.63
N LYS A 33 27.34 -104.70 27.89
CA LYS A 33 27.64 -103.90 29.10
C LYS A 33 26.83 -102.58 29.14
N ASN A 34 26.07 -102.47 30.22
CA ASN A 34 25.88 -101.29 31.07
C ASN A 34 24.76 -100.29 30.75
N ASP A 35 23.60 -100.58 31.32
CA ASP A 35 22.64 -99.61 31.87
C ASP A 35 23.27 -98.77 33.02
N LEU A 36 24.22 -97.91 32.69
CA LEU A 36 24.77 -96.87 33.58
C LEU A 36 25.14 -95.66 32.72
N GLN A 37 24.14 -95.02 32.10
CA GLN A 37 24.36 -93.80 31.33
C GLN A 37 24.22 -92.58 32.26
N SER A 38 25.34 -91.90 32.49
CA SER A 38 25.44 -90.73 33.38
C SER A 38 24.51 -89.61 32.90
N PRO A 39 23.75 -88.94 33.79
CA PRO A 39 22.96 -87.75 33.43
C PRO A 39 23.81 -86.55 32.99
N PHE A 40 25.15 -86.67 33.05
CA PHE A 40 26.11 -85.69 32.54
C PHE A 40 26.93 -86.28 31.39
N GLN A 41 26.27 -86.51 30.26
CA GLN A 41 26.97 -86.85 29.02
C GLN A 41 27.14 -85.57 28.21
N LEU A 42 28.39 -85.23 27.89
CA LEU A 42 28.71 -84.09 27.03
C LEU A 42 27.96 -84.28 25.70
N PRO A 43 27.15 -83.30 25.26
CA PRO A 43 26.49 -83.36 23.96
C PRO A 43 27.52 -83.56 22.84
N GLY A 44 27.15 -84.27 21.77
CA GLY A 44 28.05 -84.43 20.63
C GLY A 44 28.36 -83.09 19.97
N ASP A 45 29.50 -82.97 19.27
CA ASP A 45 29.94 -81.72 18.65
C ASP A 45 28.89 -81.12 17.68
N ASP A 46 28.09 -81.97 17.02
CA ASP A 46 26.98 -81.54 16.16
C ASP A 46 25.83 -80.89 16.96
N ASP A 47 25.53 -81.41 18.15
CA ASP A 47 24.54 -80.82 19.06
C ASP A 47 25.06 -79.49 19.61
N ILE A 48 26.35 -79.41 19.97
CA ILE A 48 26.99 -78.18 20.43
C ILE A 48 26.93 -77.10 19.35
N MET A 49 27.21 -77.45 18.09
CA MET A 49 27.09 -76.52 16.96
C MET A 49 25.65 -76.08 16.74
N MET A 50 24.67 -76.99 16.85
CA MET A 50 23.26 -76.63 16.74
C MET A 50 22.81 -75.70 17.88
N TYR A 51 23.22 -75.96 19.12
CA TYR A 51 22.97 -75.06 20.25
C TYR A 51 23.63 -73.70 20.07
N ALA A 52 24.86 -73.64 19.57
CA ALA A 52 25.55 -72.39 19.27
C ALA A 52 24.81 -71.58 18.20
N GLN A 53 24.31 -72.25 17.16
CA GLN A 53 23.56 -71.61 16.08
C GLN A 53 22.18 -71.12 16.53
N ILE A 54 21.49 -71.89 17.36
CA ILE A 54 20.22 -71.49 18.01
C ILE A 54 20.45 -70.28 18.93
N GLU A 55 21.51 -70.29 19.74
CA GLU A 55 21.82 -69.18 20.64
C GLU A 55 22.22 -67.91 19.87
N GLN A 56 22.86 -68.07 18.72
CA GLN A 56 23.19 -66.96 17.83
C GLN A 56 21.94 -66.39 17.13
N GLN A 57 21.00 -67.24 16.69
CA GLN A 57 19.70 -66.78 16.21
C GLN A 57 18.91 -66.06 17.30
N ARG A 58 18.86 -66.62 18.51
CA ARG A 58 18.18 -66.00 19.67
C ARG A 58 18.75 -64.63 20.00
N ARG A 59 20.08 -64.45 19.95
CA ARG A 59 20.74 -63.15 20.12
C ARG A 59 20.37 -62.18 19.00
N ASN A 60 20.39 -62.62 17.75
CA ASN A 60 20.00 -61.78 16.61
C ASN A 60 18.53 -61.34 16.69
N ASP A 61 17.63 -62.23 17.09
CA ASP A 61 16.21 -61.91 17.28
C ASP A 61 15.97 -60.92 18.42
N GLN A 62 16.73 -61.03 19.52
CA GLN A 62 16.71 -60.04 20.59
C GLN A 62 17.23 -58.67 20.12
N MET A 63 18.29 -58.64 19.32
CA MET A 63 18.82 -57.40 18.74
C MET A 63 17.80 -56.77 17.77
N ASN A 64 17.18 -57.57 16.91
CA ASN A 64 16.15 -57.10 15.99
C ASN A 64 14.89 -56.61 16.72
N SER A 65 14.48 -57.29 17.79
CA SER A 65 13.35 -56.90 18.63
C SER A 65 13.63 -55.56 19.36
N THR A 66 14.82 -55.41 19.94
CA THR A 66 15.24 -54.16 20.60
C THR A 66 15.47 -53.00 19.62
N GLN A 67 15.86 -53.30 18.37
CA GLN A 67 15.97 -52.28 17.32
C GLN A 67 14.59 -51.74 16.91
N LYS A 68 13.57 -52.62 16.87
CA LYS A 68 12.17 -52.28 16.55
C LYS A 68 11.42 -51.55 17.68
N GLN A 69 11.92 -51.57 18.92
CA GLN A 69 11.33 -50.84 20.03
C GLN A 69 11.57 -49.33 19.92
N LYS A 70 10.61 -48.52 20.39
CA LYS A 70 10.75 -47.07 20.49
C LYS A 70 11.73 -46.71 21.60
N ILE A 71 12.37 -45.55 21.50
CA ILE A 71 13.52 -45.16 22.35
C ILE A 71 13.17 -45.21 23.85
N TRP A 72 11.95 -44.85 24.24
CA TRP A 72 11.50 -44.88 25.64
C TRP A 72 11.09 -46.27 26.15
N ASP A 73 10.87 -47.25 25.27
CA ASP A 73 10.58 -48.64 25.63
C ASP A 73 11.86 -49.50 25.71
N LYS A 74 13.02 -48.93 25.37
CA LYS A 74 14.33 -49.60 25.46
C LYS A 74 14.87 -49.53 26.88
N PHE A 75 14.66 -50.58 27.67
CA PHE A 75 15.30 -50.74 28.97
C PHE A 75 16.82 -50.97 28.81
N THR A 76 17.64 -50.04 29.31
CA THR A 76 19.10 -50.19 29.41
C THR A 76 19.48 -51.25 30.46
N ALA A 77 20.69 -51.80 30.39
CA ALA A 77 21.15 -52.87 31.30
C ALA A 77 21.00 -52.51 32.80
N SER A 78 21.05 -51.22 33.14
CA SER A 78 20.80 -50.68 34.48
C SER A 78 19.37 -50.90 35.00
N THR A 79 18.39 -51.11 34.11
CA THR A 79 16.97 -51.23 34.45
C THR A 79 16.47 -52.67 34.36
N ARG A 80 17.20 -53.56 33.69
CA ARG A 80 16.83 -54.98 33.49
C ARG A 80 17.19 -55.89 34.68
N GLN A 81 18.20 -55.52 35.46
CA GLN A 81 18.60 -56.19 36.69
C GLN A 81 19.04 -55.11 37.68
N PRO A 82 18.49 -55.05 38.90
CA PRO A 82 19.04 -54.16 39.92
C PRO A 82 20.50 -54.57 40.16
N LEU A 83 21.43 -53.62 40.02
CA LEU A 83 22.81 -53.82 40.44
C LEU A 83 22.81 -54.22 41.92
N LYS A 84 23.28 -55.43 42.22
CA LYS A 84 23.46 -55.87 43.61
C LYS A 84 24.40 -54.89 44.30
N HIS A 85 24.03 -54.45 45.50
CA HIS A 85 24.76 -53.41 46.21
C HIS A 85 26.15 -53.94 46.57
N TYR A 86 27.19 -53.10 46.59
CA TYR A 86 28.57 -53.55 46.90
C TYR A 86 28.73 -54.20 48.29
N LYS A 87 27.71 -54.08 49.16
CA LYS A 87 27.66 -54.71 50.49
C LYS A 87 27.17 -56.16 50.45
N ASP A 88 26.53 -56.57 49.36
CA ASP A 88 26.11 -57.96 49.13
C ASP A 88 27.27 -58.79 48.54
N PHE A 89 28.42 -58.16 48.31
CA PHE A 89 29.67 -58.81 47.92
C PHE A 89 30.48 -59.15 49.18
N GLN A 90 29.98 -60.05 50.00
CA GLN A 90 30.81 -60.77 50.95
C GLN A 90 31.38 -61.98 50.21
N ALA A 91 32.70 -61.96 49.99
CA ALA A 91 33.40 -63.18 49.63
C ALA A 91 33.15 -64.18 50.77
N GLU A 92 32.48 -65.29 50.47
CA GLU A 92 32.38 -66.41 51.39
C GLU A 92 33.81 -66.94 51.59
N ILE A 93 34.48 -66.47 52.63
CA ILE A 93 35.70 -67.08 53.12
C ILE A 93 35.25 -68.42 53.71
N ASP A 94 35.51 -69.51 52.99
CA ASP A 94 35.27 -70.86 53.48
C ASP A 94 36.28 -71.19 54.59
N ASP A 95 36.04 -70.63 55.78
CA ASP A 95 36.82 -70.83 57.01
C ASP A 95 36.62 -72.25 57.59
N LYS A 96 35.96 -73.16 56.87
CA LYS A 96 35.80 -74.58 57.25
C LYS A 96 36.95 -75.46 56.78
N HIS A 97 38.12 -74.90 56.48
CA HIS A 97 39.32 -75.71 56.31
C HIS A 97 39.87 -76.15 57.67
N GLN A 98 39.29 -77.23 58.23
CA GLN A 98 39.97 -77.96 59.29
C GLN A 98 41.21 -78.66 58.70
N PRO A 99 42.42 -78.41 59.22
CA PRO A 99 43.58 -79.18 58.78
C PRO A 99 43.31 -80.64 59.13
N LYS A 100 43.17 -81.50 58.13
CA LYS A 100 43.17 -82.96 58.34
C LYS A 100 44.52 -83.30 58.97
N MET A 101 44.55 -83.44 60.29
CA MET A 101 45.72 -83.94 61.00
C MET A 101 46.01 -85.34 60.45
N ALA A 102 47.19 -85.51 59.86
CA ALA A 102 47.58 -86.70 59.09
C ALA A 102 47.86 -87.96 59.94
N TYR A 103 47.33 -88.05 61.16
CA TYR A 103 47.59 -89.16 62.07
C TYR A 103 46.27 -89.77 62.55
N ASN A 104 46.09 -91.08 62.30
CA ASN A 104 45.08 -91.86 62.99
C ASN A 104 45.39 -91.85 64.50
N ASN A 105 44.40 -91.65 65.38
CA ASN A 105 44.60 -91.64 66.83
C ASN A 105 45.33 -92.90 67.33
N ASP A 106 45.13 -94.03 66.66
CA ASP A 106 45.81 -95.29 66.93
C ASP A 106 47.33 -95.19 66.71
N GLN A 107 47.78 -94.51 65.65
CA GLN A 107 49.20 -94.31 65.36
C GLN A 107 49.87 -93.42 66.42
N LYS A 108 49.15 -92.46 67.00
CA LYS A 108 49.65 -91.61 68.09
C LYS A 108 49.82 -92.41 69.38
N SER A 109 48.88 -93.31 69.70
CA SER A 109 48.98 -94.22 70.85
C SER A 109 50.17 -95.17 70.70
N THR A 110 50.33 -95.81 69.53
CA THR A 110 51.47 -96.69 69.23
C THR A 110 52.80 -95.95 69.28
N LEU A 111 52.86 -94.69 68.82
CA LEU A 111 54.09 -93.88 68.91
C LEU A 111 54.43 -93.52 70.36
N ILE A 112 53.44 -93.20 71.20
CA ILE A 112 53.63 -92.91 72.62
C ILE A 112 54.10 -94.17 73.36
N GLU A 113 53.53 -95.33 73.06
CA GLU A 113 53.93 -96.61 73.62
C GLU A 113 55.34 -97.01 73.18
N ALA A 114 55.68 -96.83 71.91
CA ALA A 114 57.04 -97.01 71.38
C ALA A 114 58.05 -96.06 72.06
N GLN A 115 57.70 -94.79 72.26
CA GLN A 115 58.53 -93.83 73.00
C GLN A 115 58.74 -94.23 74.47
N ARG A 116 57.71 -94.81 75.11
CA ARG A 116 57.79 -95.33 76.49
C ARG A 116 58.73 -96.53 76.57
N ILE A 117 58.61 -97.49 75.65
CA ILE A 117 59.48 -98.67 75.55
C ILE A 117 60.93 -98.25 75.28
N ILE A 118 61.16 -97.28 74.39
CA ILE A 118 62.49 -96.73 74.11
C ILE A 118 63.11 -96.11 75.38
N LYS A 119 62.35 -95.28 76.11
CA LYS A 119 62.81 -94.69 77.38
C LYS A 119 63.15 -95.76 78.43
N GLU A 120 62.35 -96.81 78.51
CA GLU A 120 62.54 -97.92 79.44
C GLU A 120 63.79 -98.75 79.08
N ARG A 121 64.06 -98.97 77.79
CA ARG A 121 65.29 -99.60 77.30
C ARG A 121 66.54 -98.73 77.48
N GLN A 122 66.44 -97.41 77.29
CA GLN A 122 67.51 -96.46 77.61
C GLN A 122 67.91 -96.53 79.08
N LYS A 123 66.91 -96.60 79.97
CA LYS A 123 67.12 -96.76 81.41
C LYS A 123 67.87 -98.05 81.74
N LYS A 124 67.46 -99.17 81.13
CA LYS A 124 68.13 -100.49 81.30
C LYS A 124 69.56 -100.53 80.74
N ARG A 125 69.87 -99.77 79.66
CA ARG A 125 71.25 -99.61 79.16
C ARG A 125 72.13 -98.82 80.12
N ASN A 126 71.61 -97.74 80.71
CA ASN A 126 72.35 -96.89 81.66
C ASN A 126 72.66 -97.62 82.98
N GLU A 127 71.91 -98.67 83.32
CA GLU A 127 72.09 -99.49 84.53
C GLU A 127 73.14 -100.62 84.39
N GLY A 128 73.90 -100.69 83.29
CA GLY A 128 75.09 -101.54 83.17
C GLY A 128 74.85 -103.06 83.08
N ALA A 129 73.60 -103.53 82.95
CA ALA A 129 73.26 -104.95 82.84
C ALA A 129 73.43 -105.48 81.41
N PHE A 130 74.66 -105.78 80.98
CA PHE A 130 74.92 -106.40 79.68
C PHE A 130 74.56 -107.90 79.70
N ARG A 131 73.28 -108.23 79.46
CA ARG A 131 72.85 -109.60 79.13
C ARG A 131 73.03 -109.82 77.62
N ARG A 132 73.54 -111.00 77.19
CA ARG A 132 73.60 -111.36 75.77
C ARG A 132 72.18 -111.28 75.20
N GLU A 133 71.96 -110.35 74.28
CA GLU A 133 70.64 -110.10 73.69
C GLU A 133 70.13 -111.36 72.99
N SER A 134 68.86 -111.72 73.22
CA SER A 134 68.23 -112.81 72.47
C SER A 134 68.02 -112.37 71.03
N ALA A 135 68.23 -113.26 70.06
CA ALA A 135 68.07 -112.94 68.63
C ALA A 135 66.67 -112.34 68.29
N VAL A 136 65.65 -112.68 69.08
CA VAL A 136 64.29 -112.13 68.96
C VAL A 136 64.23 -110.66 69.35
N GLU A 137 64.95 -110.25 70.39
CA GLU A 137 64.98 -108.86 70.88
C GLU A 137 65.73 -107.94 69.91
N VAL A 138 66.83 -108.43 69.33
CA VAL A 138 67.55 -107.73 68.25
C VAL A 138 66.67 -107.56 67.01
N LYS A 139 65.87 -108.58 66.68
CA LYS A 139 64.90 -108.51 65.56
C LYS A 139 63.84 -107.45 65.83
N GLU A 140 63.33 -107.35 67.05
CA GLU A 140 62.31 -106.37 67.41
C GLU A 140 62.88 -104.94 67.47
N GLN A 141 64.07 -104.75 68.06
CA GLN A 141 64.79 -103.48 68.01
C GLN A 141 65.05 -103.01 66.58
N LYS A 142 65.43 -103.92 65.66
CA LYS A 142 65.62 -103.60 64.24
C LYS A 142 64.32 -103.21 63.55
N LYS A 143 63.19 -103.86 63.87
CA LYS A 143 61.86 -103.48 63.33
C LYS A 143 61.41 -102.11 63.83
N GLU A 144 61.59 -101.83 65.12
CA GLU A 144 61.25 -100.53 65.71
C GLU A 144 62.13 -99.42 65.13
N MET A 145 63.45 -99.67 65.02
CA MET A 145 64.39 -98.74 64.38
C MET A 145 63.99 -98.50 62.91
N PHE A 146 63.57 -99.55 62.19
CA PHE A 146 63.07 -99.43 60.82
C PHE A 146 61.76 -98.63 60.76
N LEU A 147 60.81 -98.86 61.67
CA LEU A 147 59.54 -98.13 61.72
C LEU A 147 59.76 -96.64 62.03
N VAL A 148 60.62 -96.32 62.99
CA VAL A 148 61.00 -94.93 63.31
C VAL A 148 61.75 -94.29 62.14
N SER A 149 62.69 -95.01 61.51
CA SER A 149 63.39 -94.52 60.33
C SER A 149 62.44 -94.28 59.15
N MET A 150 61.45 -95.15 58.96
CA MET A 150 60.42 -94.99 57.93
C MET A 150 59.51 -93.80 58.24
N ALA A 151 59.01 -93.67 59.47
CA ALA A 151 58.18 -92.55 59.90
C ALA A 151 58.92 -91.22 59.81
N TYR A 152 60.19 -91.17 60.22
CA TYR A 152 61.06 -90.01 60.04
C TYR A 152 61.21 -89.68 58.54
N GLY A 153 61.45 -90.67 57.68
CA GLY A 153 61.52 -90.47 56.24
C GLY A 153 60.23 -89.94 55.62
N ILE A 154 59.05 -90.40 56.09
CA ILE A 154 57.74 -89.91 55.66
C ILE A 154 57.55 -88.45 56.11
N ILE A 155 57.87 -88.13 57.37
CA ILE A 155 57.74 -86.77 57.91
C ILE A 155 58.69 -85.81 57.20
N GLN A 156 59.94 -86.20 56.95
CA GLN A 156 60.89 -85.36 56.21
C GLN A 156 60.40 -85.10 54.78
N LYS A 157 59.93 -86.12 54.07
CA LYS A 157 59.33 -85.95 52.72
C LYS A 157 58.09 -85.05 52.75
N GLU A 158 57.24 -85.16 53.76
CA GLU A 158 56.06 -84.29 53.88
C GLU A 158 56.46 -82.85 54.25
N ILE A 159 57.48 -82.64 55.10
CA ILE A 159 58.03 -81.31 55.37
C ILE A 159 58.62 -80.69 54.10
N GLU A 160 59.36 -81.45 53.31
CA GLU A 160 59.89 -80.99 52.02
C GLU A 160 58.76 -80.64 51.05
N ARG A 161 57.72 -81.48 50.94
CA ARG A 161 56.54 -81.21 50.10
C ARG A 161 55.77 -79.95 50.54
N LEU A 162 55.66 -79.72 51.85
CA LEU A 162 55.03 -78.51 52.38
C LEU A 162 55.90 -77.28 52.14
N LYS A 163 57.23 -77.41 52.24
CA LYS A 163 58.17 -76.32 51.92
C LYS A 163 58.10 -75.93 50.44
N THR A 164 58.09 -76.90 49.52
CA THR A 164 57.95 -76.59 48.09
C THR A 164 56.61 -75.93 47.79
N LYS A 165 55.51 -76.46 48.35
CA LYS A 165 54.18 -75.85 48.21
C LYS A 165 54.11 -74.43 48.81
N ALA A 166 54.81 -74.16 49.91
CA ALA A 166 54.91 -72.81 50.47
C ALA A 166 55.71 -71.87 49.54
N GLN A 167 56.86 -72.32 49.03
CA GLN A 167 57.66 -71.56 48.07
C GLN A 167 56.91 -71.25 46.78
N ASP A 168 56.18 -72.22 46.22
CA ASP A 168 55.37 -72.02 45.01
C ASP A 168 54.28 -70.97 45.25
N LYS A 169 53.64 -70.99 46.44
CA LYS A 169 52.66 -69.98 46.83
C LYS A 169 53.29 -68.60 47.01
N ASP A 170 54.45 -68.51 47.65
CA ASP A 170 55.16 -67.24 47.84
C ASP A 170 55.59 -66.66 46.48
N GLN A 171 56.08 -67.49 45.57
CA GLN A 171 56.42 -67.06 44.20
C GLN A 171 55.19 -66.61 43.42
N ALA A 172 54.08 -67.35 43.49
CA ALA A 172 52.82 -66.95 42.86
C ALA A 172 52.29 -65.62 43.42
N LEU A 173 52.43 -65.41 44.74
CA LEU A 173 52.04 -64.16 45.40
C LEU A 173 52.90 -62.99 44.93
N ILE A 174 54.23 -63.16 44.86
CA ILE A 174 55.15 -62.12 44.36
C ILE A 174 54.84 -61.78 42.89
N GLN A 175 54.56 -62.79 42.06
CA GLN A 175 54.18 -62.56 40.66
C GLN A 175 52.86 -61.81 40.53
N SER A 176 51.85 -62.17 41.34
CA SER A 176 50.57 -61.48 41.37
C SER A 176 50.72 -60.03 41.86
N GLU A 177 51.52 -59.79 42.90
CA GLU A 177 51.81 -58.44 43.39
C GLU A 177 52.52 -57.60 42.31
N LYS A 178 53.48 -58.19 41.59
CA LYS A 178 54.16 -57.51 40.49
C LYS A 178 53.21 -57.16 39.35
N GLN A 179 52.33 -58.07 38.95
CA GLN A 179 51.31 -57.81 37.93
C GLN A 179 50.37 -56.70 38.37
N LEU A 180 49.91 -56.72 39.63
CA LEU A 180 49.04 -55.68 40.17
C LEU A 180 49.70 -54.30 40.19
N LYS A 181 50.99 -54.23 40.52
CA LYS A 181 51.77 -52.98 40.44
C LYS A 181 51.88 -52.48 39.00
N GLN A 182 52.18 -53.36 38.05
CA GLN A 182 52.24 -53.01 36.62
C GLN A 182 50.89 -52.51 36.11
N ASP A 183 49.79 -53.17 36.48
CA ASP A 183 48.45 -52.74 36.11
C ASP A 183 48.11 -51.38 36.74
N HIS A 184 48.46 -51.15 38.01
CA HIS A 184 48.28 -49.85 38.65
C HIS A 184 49.05 -48.72 37.95
N GLU A 185 50.31 -48.98 37.56
CA GLU A 185 51.10 -48.02 36.77
C GLU A 185 50.47 -47.77 35.39
N ASN A 186 49.99 -48.81 34.72
CA ASN A 186 49.34 -48.72 33.42
C ASN A 186 48.03 -47.92 33.52
N PHE A 187 47.22 -48.16 34.55
CA PHE A 187 45.99 -47.40 34.81
C PHE A 187 46.30 -45.93 35.11
N THR A 188 47.32 -45.66 35.92
CA THR A 188 47.71 -44.28 36.23
C THR A 188 48.17 -43.55 34.97
N LYS A 189 48.99 -44.19 34.14
CA LYS A 189 49.41 -43.65 32.83
C LYS A 189 48.21 -43.42 31.91
N TYR A 190 47.26 -44.34 31.85
CA TYR A 190 46.06 -44.20 31.05
C TYR A 190 45.18 -43.03 31.52
N LEU A 191 45.01 -42.86 32.83
CA LEU A 191 44.26 -41.73 33.40
C LEU A 191 44.92 -40.39 33.06
N GLU A 192 46.24 -40.30 33.17
CA GLU A 192 46.96 -39.07 32.84
C GLU A 192 46.88 -38.78 31.33
N GLN A 193 47.05 -39.81 30.48
CA GLN A 193 46.87 -39.66 29.03
C GLN A 193 45.45 -39.24 28.66
N ASN A 194 44.43 -39.82 29.28
CA ASN A 194 43.04 -39.44 29.00
C ASN A 194 42.75 -37.99 29.45
N LYS A 195 43.26 -37.60 30.62
CA LYS A 195 43.17 -36.23 31.12
C LYS A 195 43.86 -35.25 30.17
N GLN A 196 45.05 -35.58 29.69
CA GLN A 196 45.79 -34.77 28.72
C GLN A 196 45.03 -34.68 27.39
N GLN A 197 44.53 -35.79 26.85
CA GLN A 197 43.72 -35.80 25.63
C GLN A 197 42.45 -34.95 25.77
N LYS A 198 41.79 -34.99 26.93
CA LYS A 198 40.64 -34.12 27.22
C LYS A 198 41.04 -32.65 27.21
N GLN A 199 42.13 -32.29 27.89
CA GLN A 199 42.63 -30.91 27.92
C GLN A 199 43.06 -30.41 26.54
N ASP A 200 43.73 -31.26 25.75
CA ASP A 200 44.11 -30.94 24.37
C ASP A 200 42.88 -30.74 23.48
N ALA A 201 41.84 -31.57 23.65
CA ALA A 201 40.58 -31.42 22.93
C ALA A 201 39.84 -30.13 23.31
N GLU A 202 39.82 -29.79 24.60
CA GLU A 202 39.22 -28.55 25.12
C GLU A 202 39.98 -27.32 24.61
N SER A 203 41.32 -27.31 24.68
CA SER A 203 42.14 -26.23 24.16
C SER A 203 41.97 -26.05 22.65
N LYS A 204 41.90 -27.14 21.87
CA LYS A 204 41.60 -27.08 20.44
C LYS A 204 40.21 -26.52 20.16
N ALA A 205 39.20 -26.92 20.93
CA ALA A 205 37.85 -26.39 20.80
C ALA A 205 37.78 -24.88 21.10
N ASP A 206 38.48 -24.43 22.15
CA ASP A 206 38.57 -23.01 22.51
C ASP A 206 39.31 -22.18 21.47
N ALA A 207 40.40 -22.72 20.89
CA ALA A 207 41.12 -22.05 19.80
C ALA A 207 40.22 -21.86 18.56
N VAL A 208 39.49 -22.91 18.16
CA VAL A 208 38.52 -22.84 17.05
C VAL A 208 37.39 -21.86 17.38
N MET A 209 36.88 -21.84 18.61
CA MET A 209 35.84 -20.91 19.02
C MET A 209 36.33 -19.45 18.96
N LYS A 210 37.57 -19.20 19.37
CA LYS A 210 38.19 -17.87 19.31
C LYS A 210 38.34 -17.40 17.86
N GLU A 211 38.82 -18.26 16.97
CA GLU A 211 38.93 -17.94 15.53
C GLU A 211 37.55 -17.70 14.91
N LYS A 212 36.56 -18.53 15.23
CA LYS A 212 35.16 -18.34 14.79
C LYS A 212 34.62 -16.97 15.22
N LYS A 213 34.80 -16.59 16.49
CA LYS A 213 34.38 -15.29 17.01
C LYS A 213 35.08 -14.14 16.29
N HIS A 214 36.36 -14.28 15.97
CA HIS A 214 37.10 -13.27 15.22
C HIS A 214 36.55 -13.09 13.80
N LYS A 215 36.34 -14.20 13.07
CA LYS A 215 35.72 -14.16 11.73
C LYS A 215 34.29 -13.62 11.75
N GLU A 216 33.51 -13.92 12.79
CA GLU A 216 32.16 -13.38 12.96
C GLU A 216 32.19 -11.86 13.17
N ALA A 217 33.16 -11.35 13.94
CA ALA A 217 33.34 -9.91 14.11
C ALA A 217 33.77 -9.22 12.80
N GLU A 218 34.69 -9.82 12.04
CA GLU A 218 35.09 -9.34 10.73
C GLU A 218 33.91 -9.32 9.75
N HIS A 219 33.11 -10.40 9.70
CA HIS A 219 31.90 -10.48 8.88
C HIS A 219 30.89 -9.38 9.26
N LYS A 220 30.71 -9.08 10.55
CA LYS A 220 29.87 -7.96 10.99
C LYS A 220 30.43 -6.61 10.52
N GLN A 221 31.74 -6.40 10.61
CA GLN A 221 32.37 -5.18 10.10
C GLN A 221 32.23 -5.03 8.58
N LEU A 222 32.44 -6.11 7.82
CA LEU A 222 32.26 -6.12 6.37
C LEU A 222 30.79 -5.86 5.99
N ASN A 223 29.83 -6.44 6.70
CA ASN A 223 28.41 -6.18 6.48
C ASN A 223 28.04 -4.72 6.75
N LEU A 224 28.60 -4.11 7.80
CA LEU A 224 28.41 -2.67 8.05
C LEU A 224 28.98 -1.83 6.90
N LYS A 225 30.22 -2.09 6.46
CA LYS A 225 30.82 -1.39 5.31
C LYS A 225 29.99 -1.57 4.04
N LEU A 226 29.49 -2.78 3.80
CA LEU A 226 28.64 -3.10 2.65
C LEU A 226 27.30 -2.36 2.72
N ALA A 227 26.69 -2.24 3.91
CA ALA A 227 25.49 -1.43 4.09
C ALA A 227 25.76 0.06 3.83
N THR A 228 26.87 0.60 4.33
CA THR A 228 27.28 1.98 4.07
C THR A 228 27.48 2.24 2.58
N ILE A 229 28.26 1.41 1.88
CA ILE A 229 28.51 1.55 0.44
C ILE A 229 27.19 1.42 -0.35
N LYS A 230 26.30 0.51 0.04
CA LYS A 230 24.98 0.40 -0.60
C LYS A 230 24.14 1.66 -0.42
N SER A 231 24.09 2.22 0.79
CA SER A 231 23.36 3.46 1.06
C SER A 231 23.96 4.65 0.30
N GLU A 232 25.29 4.70 0.17
CA GLU A 232 25.97 5.72 -0.62
C GLU A 232 25.72 5.54 -2.11
N LYS A 233 25.73 4.30 -2.62
CA LYS A 233 25.37 4.00 -4.01
C LYS A 233 23.96 4.49 -4.33
N ILE A 234 22.97 4.19 -3.48
CA ILE A 234 21.59 4.65 -3.69
C ILE A 234 21.53 6.19 -3.68
N ARG A 235 22.21 6.84 -2.73
CA ARG A 235 22.30 8.31 -2.70
C ARG A 235 22.91 8.88 -3.98
N MET A 236 23.99 8.28 -4.49
CA MET A 236 24.65 8.70 -5.73
C MET A 236 23.77 8.43 -6.96
N GLU A 237 23.02 7.32 -6.97
CA GLU A 237 22.06 7.00 -8.03
C GLU A 237 20.90 8.00 -8.05
N GLU A 238 20.36 8.39 -6.89
CA GLU A 238 19.35 9.45 -6.76
C GLU A 238 19.89 10.80 -7.23
N GLN A 239 21.11 11.19 -6.82
CA GLN A 239 21.76 12.42 -7.29
C GLN A 239 21.97 12.40 -8.81
N LEU A 240 22.41 11.28 -9.36
CA LEU A 240 22.61 11.09 -10.79
C LEU A 240 21.28 11.19 -11.55
N GLN A 241 20.20 10.65 -11.00
CA GLN A 241 18.87 10.79 -11.57
C GLN A 241 18.40 12.26 -11.56
N THR A 242 18.59 12.98 -10.46
CA THR A 242 18.30 14.42 -10.39
C THR A 242 19.14 15.22 -11.40
N TYR A 243 20.43 14.91 -11.55
CA TYR A 243 21.27 15.57 -12.56
C TYR A 243 20.86 15.23 -14.00
N LYS A 244 20.35 14.02 -14.26
CA LYS A 244 19.75 13.67 -15.56
C LYS A 244 18.50 14.48 -15.83
N GLU A 245 17.61 14.60 -14.86
CA GLU A 245 16.40 15.44 -14.98
C GLU A 245 16.77 16.90 -15.22
N HIS A 246 17.78 17.42 -14.53
CA HIS A 246 18.31 18.76 -14.78
C HIS A 246 18.91 18.88 -16.19
N LYS A 247 19.67 17.88 -16.66
CA LYS A 247 20.21 17.86 -18.03
C LYS A 247 19.08 17.88 -19.07
N GLU A 248 18.08 17.01 -18.94
CA GLU A 248 16.91 16.97 -19.82
C GLU A 248 16.15 18.29 -19.83
N PHE A 249 16.02 18.93 -18.67
CA PHE A 249 15.41 20.24 -18.56
C PHE A 249 16.22 21.33 -19.28
N LEU A 250 17.54 21.36 -19.07
CA LEU A 250 18.42 22.30 -19.76
C LEU A 250 18.43 22.07 -21.27
N ASP A 251 18.41 20.82 -21.73
CA ASP A 251 18.33 20.48 -23.16
C ASP A 251 17.04 21.00 -23.80
N LYS A 252 15.92 21.04 -23.05
CA LYS A 252 14.63 21.62 -23.51
C LYS A 252 14.65 23.14 -23.63
N ILE A 253 15.38 23.84 -22.75
CA ILE A 253 15.49 25.31 -22.76
C ILE A 253 16.58 25.79 -23.71
N THR A 254 17.58 24.94 -23.98
CA THR A 254 18.67 25.26 -24.88
C THR A 254 18.14 25.62 -26.28
N PRO A 255 18.57 26.74 -26.87
CA PRO A 255 18.15 27.14 -28.21
C PRO A 255 18.41 26.05 -29.25
N LYS A 256 17.44 25.85 -30.17
CA LYS A 256 17.53 24.84 -31.23
C LYS A 256 18.77 25.01 -32.11
N GLU A 257 19.18 26.24 -32.38
CA GLU A 257 20.38 26.55 -33.18
C GLU A 257 21.65 25.95 -32.58
N TRP A 258 21.75 25.94 -31.24
CA TRP A 258 22.91 25.37 -30.56
C TRP A 258 22.88 23.84 -30.57
N ASN A 259 21.69 23.24 -30.38
CA ASN A 259 21.50 21.80 -30.50
C ASN A 259 21.80 21.30 -31.94
N GLU A 260 21.39 22.05 -32.96
CA GLU A 260 21.69 21.75 -34.36
C GLU A 260 23.19 21.88 -34.67
N ALA A 261 23.88 22.88 -34.11
CA ALA A 261 25.32 23.02 -34.25
C ALA A 261 26.09 21.88 -33.56
N LYS A 262 25.62 21.44 -32.38
CA LYS A 262 26.15 20.28 -31.67
C LYS A 262 25.95 19.00 -32.48
N GLU A 263 24.75 18.79 -33.02
CA GLU A 263 24.42 17.60 -33.81
C GLU A 263 25.22 17.56 -35.12
N LYS A 264 25.43 18.70 -35.80
CA LYS A 264 26.32 18.76 -36.97
C LYS A 264 27.74 18.31 -36.65
N LYS A 265 28.32 18.82 -35.56
CA LYS A 265 29.68 18.40 -35.11
C LYS A 265 29.72 16.93 -34.71
N ARG A 266 28.65 16.42 -34.10
CA ARG A 266 28.49 15.00 -33.76
C ARG A 266 28.47 14.14 -35.02
N GLN A 267 27.71 14.54 -36.04
CA GLN A 267 27.64 13.84 -37.33
C GLN A 267 28.99 13.87 -38.06
N GLU A 268 29.69 15.01 -38.08
CA GLU A 268 31.04 15.10 -38.63
C GLU A 268 32.04 14.16 -37.93
N LEU A 269 31.94 14.03 -36.60
CA LEU A 269 32.76 13.09 -35.84
C LEU A 269 32.41 11.64 -36.18
N ILE A 270 31.12 11.31 -36.24
CA ILE A 270 30.64 9.98 -36.64
C ILE A 270 31.18 9.61 -38.02
N GLU A 271 31.13 10.53 -38.99
CA GLU A 271 31.68 10.30 -40.32
C GLU A 271 33.20 10.09 -40.33
N LYS A 272 33.95 10.86 -39.52
CA LYS A 272 35.40 10.69 -39.38
C LYS A 272 35.74 9.32 -38.78
N VAL A 273 35.08 8.97 -37.68
CA VAL A 273 35.29 7.68 -36.99
C VAL A 273 34.85 6.51 -37.87
N LYS A 274 33.76 6.66 -38.63
CA LYS A 274 33.30 5.69 -39.64
C LYS A 274 34.38 5.47 -40.70
N LYS A 275 34.93 6.53 -41.29
CA LYS A 275 36.00 6.46 -42.30
C LYS A 275 37.26 5.81 -41.75
N GLU A 276 37.68 6.18 -40.53
CA GLU A 276 38.82 5.55 -39.83
C GLU A 276 38.59 4.05 -39.60
N TRP A 277 37.39 3.67 -39.15
CA TRP A 277 37.05 2.28 -38.86
C TRP A 277 37.03 1.41 -40.12
N ILE A 278 36.41 1.90 -41.20
CA ILE A 278 36.39 1.21 -42.50
C ILE A 278 37.81 1.08 -43.06
N ASN A 279 38.64 2.13 -42.98
CA ASN A 279 40.02 2.08 -43.44
C ASN A 279 40.88 1.11 -42.61
N ASN A 280 40.72 1.08 -41.29
CA ASN A 280 41.42 0.12 -40.43
C ASN A 280 41.01 -1.31 -40.72
N LYS A 281 39.70 -1.58 -40.89
CA LYS A 281 39.20 -2.91 -41.26
C LYS A 281 39.65 -3.35 -42.65
N LEU A 282 39.76 -2.40 -43.58
CA LEU A 282 40.29 -2.65 -44.91
C LEU A 282 41.79 -2.98 -44.88
N ASN A 283 42.58 -2.20 -44.12
CA ASN A 283 44.01 -2.47 -43.94
C ASN A 283 44.24 -3.82 -43.24
N GLU A 284 43.42 -4.19 -42.25
CA GLU A 284 43.45 -5.53 -41.63
C GLU A 284 43.14 -6.66 -42.63
N SER A 285 42.33 -6.41 -43.66
CA SER A 285 42.07 -7.39 -44.71
C SER A 285 43.26 -7.52 -45.67
N LEU A 286 43.85 -6.39 -46.09
CA LEU A 286 45.02 -6.36 -46.95
C LEU A 286 46.29 -6.96 -46.30
N GLU A 287 46.48 -6.73 -45.00
CA GLU A 287 47.56 -7.34 -44.22
C GLU A 287 47.39 -8.86 -44.06
N ARG A 288 46.13 -9.34 -43.97
CA ARG A 288 45.83 -10.78 -43.97
C ARG A 288 46.15 -11.41 -45.34
N ASP A 289 45.79 -10.74 -46.43
CA ASP A 289 46.11 -11.21 -47.78
C ASP A 289 47.63 -11.22 -48.06
N ASN A 290 48.38 -10.21 -47.56
CA ASN A 290 49.83 -10.17 -47.69
C ASN A 290 50.56 -11.23 -46.84
N LYS A 291 50.03 -11.62 -45.67
CA LYS A 291 50.60 -12.71 -44.86
C LYS A 291 50.34 -14.11 -45.43
N PHE A 292 49.33 -14.28 -46.28
CA PHE A 292 49.02 -15.53 -46.98
C PHE A 292 49.45 -15.55 -48.47
N GLY A 293 50.15 -14.50 -48.94
CA GLY A 293 50.60 -14.33 -50.32
C GLY A 293 51.88 -15.11 -50.68
N ASN A 294 51.69 -16.33 -51.19
CA ASN A 294 52.71 -17.10 -51.90
C ASN A 294 53.13 -16.37 -53.19
N LYS A 295 54.45 -16.35 -53.49
CA LYS A 295 55.04 -15.71 -54.70
C LYS A 295 54.39 -16.21 -55.99
N LYS A 296 53.56 -15.39 -56.66
CA LYS A 296 53.42 -15.38 -58.14
C LYS A 296 53.05 -13.98 -58.67
N ASN A 297 53.97 -13.46 -59.49
CA ASN A 297 53.92 -12.38 -60.50
C ASN A 297 52.97 -11.16 -60.35
N PRO A 298 53.49 -9.93 -60.58
CA PRO A 298 52.69 -8.72 -60.64
C PRO A 298 52.14 -8.53 -62.06
N LYS A 299 50.82 -8.71 -62.24
CA LYS A 299 50.11 -8.09 -63.37
C LYS A 299 48.80 -7.50 -62.87
N GLY A 300 48.79 -6.18 -62.84
CA GLY A 300 47.65 -5.27 -62.94
C GLY A 300 46.31 -5.80 -62.48
N GLY A 301 46.01 -5.61 -61.19
CA GLY A 301 44.67 -5.74 -60.67
C GLY A 301 44.61 -5.04 -59.33
N LYS A 302 44.25 -3.74 -59.32
CA LYS A 302 43.70 -3.13 -58.11
C LYS A 302 42.50 -4.00 -57.75
N THR A 303 42.57 -4.74 -56.65
CA THR A 303 41.41 -5.37 -56.02
C THR A 303 40.51 -4.23 -55.55
N VAL A 304 39.64 -3.77 -56.45
CA VAL A 304 38.57 -2.84 -56.14
C VAL A 304 37.54 -3.65 -55.35
N LEU A 305 37.45 -3.40 -54.05
CA LEU A 305 36.34 -3.92 -53.23
C LEU A 305 35.03 -3.57 -53.92
N THR A 306 34.12 -4.54 -53.97
CA THR A 306 32.79 -4.27 -54.47
C THR A 306 32.06 -3.32 -53.51
N GLU A 307 31.18 -2.47 -54.01
CA GLU A 307 30.38 -1.55 -53.18
C GLU A 307 29.59 -2.29 -52.08
N LYS A 308 29.29 -3.58 -52.28
CA LYS A 308 28.62 -4.45 -51.31
C LYS A 308 29.44 -4.71 -50.04
N ASP A 309 30.76 -4.85 -50.15
CA ASP A 309 31.62 -5.10 -48.99
C ASP A 309 31.76 -3.86 -48.10
N LYS A 310 31.79 -2.67 -48.73
CA LYS A 310 31.75 -1.40 -48.02
C LYS A 310 30.40 -1.19 -47.32
N ALA A 311 29.28 -1.46 -47.99
CA ALA A 311 27.95 -1.35 -47.39
C ALA A 311 27.79 -2.28 -46.16
N SER A 312 28.29 -3.51 -46.21
CA SER A 312 28.25 -4.43 -45.06
C SER A 312 29.12 -3.97 -43.88
N LEU A 313 30.29 -3.38 -44.15
CA LEU A 313 31.12 -2.75 -43.11
C LEU A 313 30.42 -1.53 -42.50
N GLU A 314 29.72 -0.73 -43.31
CA GLU A 314 28.94 0.40 -42.81
C GLU A 314 27.79 -0.05 -41.89
N GLU A 315 27.05 -1.09 -42.25
CA GLU A 315 25.99 -1.65 -41.39
C GLU A 315 26.55 -2.16 -40.05
N GLN A 316 27.73 -2.81 -40.06
CA GLN A 316 28.40 -3.24 -38.82
C GLN A 316 28.83 -2.05 -37.95
N PHE A 317 29.28 -0.96 -38.56
CA PHE A 317 29.64 0.26 -37.85
C PHE A 317 28.41 0.91 -37.20
N TYR A 318 27.31 1.07 -37.94
CA TYR A 318 26.07 1.64 -37.38
C TYR A 318 25.47 0.74 -36.29
N SER A 319 25.56 -0.58 -36.42
CA SER A 319 25.15 -1.50 -35.35
C SER A 319 25.99 -1.32 -34.07
N LYS A 320 27.30 -1.05 -34.19
CA LYS A 320 28.15 -0.73 -33.03
C LYS A 320 27.90 0.65 -32.45
N LEU A 321 27.58 1.63 -33.30
CA LEU A 321 27.19 2.97 -32.89
C LEU A 321 25.88 2.93 -32.07
N GLU A 322 24.91 2.15 -32.51
CA GLU A 322 23.61 1.96 -31.82
C GLU A 322 23.77 1.28 -30.46
N LYS A 323 24.75 0.39 -30.32
CA LYS A 323 25.10 -0.25 -29.04
C LYS A 323 25.93 0.62 -28.09
N GLY A 324 26.36 1.81 -28.53
CA GLY A 324 27.17 2.72 -27.72
C GLY A 324 28.61 2.24 -27.49
N GLU A 325 29.13 1.32 -28.32
CA GLU A 325 30.47 0.72 -28.12
C GLU A 325 31.63 1.59 -28.61
N ILE A 326 31.36 2.83 -29.05
CA ILE A 326 32.34 3.73 -29.65
C ILE A 326 32.70 4.83 -28.65
N GLU A 327 33.73 4.54 -27.85
CA GLU A 327 34.24 5.40 -26.77
C GLU A 327 34.54 6.86 -27.21
N LYS A 328 35.03 7.05 -28.45
CA LYS A 328 35.31 8.39 -29.01
C LYS A 328 34.06 9.28 -29.14
N ILE A 329 32.88 8.69 -29.31
CA ILE A 329 31.61 9.40 -29.50
C ILE A 329 30.99 9.73 -28.15
N GLU A 330 31.06 8.79 -27.20
CA GLU A 330 30.65 9.00 -25.81
C GLU A 330 31.49 10.11 -25.14
N GLN A 331 32.81 10.07 -25.32
CA GLN A 331 33.71 11.14 -24.86
C GLN A 331 33.43 12.50 -25.51
N PHE A 332 32.90 12.55 -26.73
CA PHE A 332 32.50 13.81 -27.35
C PHE A 332 31.23 14.36 -26.71
N GLU A 333 30.24 13.51 -26.41
CA GLU A 333 29.00 13.94 -25.74
C GLU A 333 29.26 14.47 -24.33
N ASP A 334 30.20 13.87 -23.61
CA ASP A 334 30.58 14.29 -22.25
C ASP A 334 31.48 15.54 -22.23
N ASN A 335 32.40 15.68 -23.20
CA ASN A 335 33.31 16.82 -23.26
C ASN A 335 32.78 18.02 -24.06
N TYR A 336 31.63 17.90 -24.72
CA TYR A 336 31.04 19.04 -25.42
C TYR A 336 30.52 20.04 -24.39
N SER A 337 31.10 21.25 -24.41
CA SER A 337 30.71 22.36 -23.52
C SER A 337 29.20 22.51 -23.49
N MET A 338 28.62 22.73 -22.30
CA MET A 338 27.19 23.04 -22.17
C MET A 338 26.89 24.45 -22.69
N TYR A 339 25.64 24.70 -23.10
CA TYR A 339 25.19 26.05 -23.48
C TYR A 339 25.14 26.98 -22.26
N PHE A 340 24.60 26.47 -21.15
CA PHE A 340 24.53 27.18 -19.88
C PHE A 340 25.84 27.03 -19.12
N THR A 341 26.56 28.13 -18.96
CA THR A 341 27.86 28.19 -18.25
C THR A 341 27.72 28.86 -16.89
N ASN A 342 26.80 29.83 -16.78
CA ASN A 342 26.53 30.57 -15.55
C ASN A 342 25.07 30.40 -15.14
N PRO A 343 24.77 30.14 -13.84
CA PRO A 343 23.40 30.00 -13.36
C PRO A 343 22.49 31.20 -13.66
N SER A 344 23.05 32.41 -13.69
CA SER A 344 22.33 33.66 -13.97
C SER A 344 21.67 33.67 -15.36
N GLN A 345 22.21 32.93 -16.34
CA GLN A 345 21.64 32.85 -17.69
C GLN A 345 20.23 32.24 -17.68
N LEU A 346 20.03 31.23 -16.83
CA LEU A 346 18.72 30.58 -16.69
C LEU A 346 17.70 31.53 -16.06
N ILE A 347 18.13 32.30 -15.05
CA ILE A 347 17.28 33.33 -14.40
C ILE A 347 16.85 34.37 -15.43
N THR A 348 17.78 34.89 -16.24
CA THR A 348 17.43 35.87 -17.29
C THR A 348 16.45 35.30 -18.32
N ILE A 349 16.56 34.02 -18.69
CA ILE A 349 15.58 33.38 -19.58
C ILE A 349 14.22 33.27 -18.90
N PHE A 350 14.18 32.87 -17.63
CA PHE A 350 12.95 32.82 -16.86
C PHE A 350 12.31 34.19 -16.71
N ASP A 351 13.07 35.23 -16.39
CA ASP A 351 12.58 36.61 -16.32
C ASP A 351 12.01 37.05 -17.67
N ASN A 352 12.67 36.70 -18.78
CA ASN A 352 12.17 37.01 -20.13
C ASN A 352 10.88 36.26 -20.46
N LEU A 353 10.78 34.98 -20.08
CA LEU A 353 9.57 34.17 -20.26
C LEU A 353 8.43 34.66 -19.36
N GLU A 354 8.72 35.06 -18.13
CA GLU A 354 7.76 35.65 -17.20
C GLU A 354 7.25 36.97 -17.74
N GLN A 355 8.14 37.86 -18.20
CA GLN A 355 7.75 39.12 -18.85
C GLN A 355 6.90 38.88 -20.09
N LYS A 356 7.26 37.92 -20.95
CA LYS A 356 6.45 37.53 -22.12
C LYS A 356 5.10 36.97 -21.74
N ASN A 357 5.02 36.10 -20.73
CA ASN A 357 3.77 35.52 -20.26
C ASN A 357 2.88 36.59 -19.63
N LEU A 358 3.44 37.50 -18.83
CA LEU A 358 2.73 38.62 -18.24
C LEU A 358 2.21 39.57 -19.33
N PHE A 359 3.05 39.87 -20.33
CA PHE A 359 2.65 40.66 -21.49
C PHE A 359 1.51 39.99 -22.26
N LEU A 360 1.58 38.67 -22.51
CA LEU A 360 0.51 37.92 -23.16
C LEU A 360 -0.78 37.92 -22.34
N ILE A 361 -0.69 37.79 -21.01
CA ILE A 361 -1.85 37.89 -20.12
C ILE A 361 -2.47 39.28 -20.20
N GLN A 362 -1.65 40.33 -20.14
CA GLN A 362 -2.13 41.71 -20.24
C GLN A 362 -2.78 41.97 -21.60
N LEU A 363 -2.15 41.54 -22.69
CA LEU A 363 -2.72 41.64 -24.04
C LEU A 363 -4.04 40.89 -24.14
N LYS A 364 -4.15 39.70 -23.56
CA LYS A 364 -5.40 38.93 -23.55
C LYS A 364 -6.50 39.60 -22.71
N GLN A 365 -6.14 40.30 -21.65
CA GLN A 365 -7.08 41.09 -20.85
C GLN A 365 -7.54 42.34 -21.60
N GLU A 366 -6.64 43.02 -22.32
CA GLU A 366 -6.97 44.15 -23.19
C GLU A 366 -7.88 43.70 -24.33
N ASP A 367 -7.53 42.63 -25.04
CA ASP A 367 -8.40 42.01 -26.07
C ASP A 367 -9.79 41.67 -25.50
N GLN A 368 -9.85 41.14 -24.28
CA GLN A 368 -11.11 40.81 -23.62
C GLN A 368 -11.92 42.07 -23.29
N GLN A 369 -11.27 43.11 -22.79
CA GLN A 369 -11.91 44.39 -22.49
C GLN A 369 -12.47 45.04 -23.76
N ASP A 370 -11.73 45.04 -24.86
CA ASP A 370 -12.18 45.55 -26.16
C ASP A 370 -13.43 44.80 -26.65
N VAL A 371 -13.42 43.47 -26.52
CA VAL A 371 -14.59 42.64 -26.85
C VAL A 371 -15.79 42.94 -25.94
N GLU A 372 -15.57 43.16 -24.64
CA GLU A 372 -16.62 43.54 -23.70
C GLU A 372 -17.20 44.93 -24.02
N GLU A 373 -16.36 45.89 -24.42
CA GLU A 373 -16.76 47.22 -24.84
C GLU A 373 -17.62 47.16 -26.12
N VAL A 374 -17.15 46.47 -27.16
CA VAL A 374 -17.92 46.29 -28.41
C VAL A 374 -19.24 45.58 -28.15
N ASN A 375 -19.27 44.57 -27.28
CA ASN A 375 -20.52 43.90 -26.91
C ASN A 375 -21.49 44.82 -26.16
N LEU A 376 -20.98 45.71 -25.31
CA LEU A 376 -21.81 46.70 -24.62
C LEU A 376 -22.40 47.71 -25.60
N GLU A 377 -21.60 48.22 -26.54
CA GLU A 377 -22.05 49.13 -27.61
C GLU A 377 -23.14 48.47 -28.46
N LEU A 378 -22.91 47.25 -28.94
CA LEU A 378 -23.90 46.48 -29.69
C LEU A 378 -25.19 46.27 -28.92
N LYS A 379 -25.10 46.04 -27.60
CA LYS A 379 -26.29 45.90 -26.75
C LYS A 379 -27.06 47.21 -26.63
N LEU A 380 -26.37 48.32 -26.43
CA LEU A 380 -27.00 49.64 -26.35
C LEU A 380 -27.66 50.02 -27.68
N GLU A 381 -26.98 49.79 -28.80
CA GLU A 381 -27.52 50.05 -30.13
C GLU A 381 -28.72 49.14 -30.44
N ARG A 382 -28.65 47.86 -30.08
CA ARG A 382 -29.79 46.93 -30.18
C ARG A 382 -31.00 47.42 -29.38
N ASP A 383 -30.78 47.89 -28.16
CA ASP A 383 -31.86 48.40 -27.30
C ASP A 383 -32.47 49.69 -27.89
N ASP A 384 -31.65 50.60 -28.43
CA ASP A 384 -32.14 51.81 -29.12
C ASP A 384 -32.98 51.47 -30.36
N TYR A 385 -32.49 50.58 -31.23
CA TYR A 385 -33.26 50.10 -32.37
C TYR A 385 -34.55 49.38 -31.95
N TYR A 386 -34.52 48.63 -30.85
CA TYR A 386 -35.71 47.98 -30.32
C TYR A 386 -36.76 49.02 -29.87
N GLN A 387 -36.34 50.08 -29.17
CA GLN A 387 -37.24 51.18 -28.78
C GLN A 387 -37.77 51.92 -30.01
N LYS A 388 -36.90 52.26 -30.97
CA LYS A 388 -37.30 52.91 -32.22
C LYS A 388 -38.28 52.05 -33.02
N SER A 389 -38.03 50.74 -33.11
CA SER A 389 -38.94 49.77 -33.73
C SER A 389 -40.29 49.68 -33.00
N LYS A 390 -40.29 49.76 -31.66
CA LYS A 390 -41.50 49.77 -30.85
C LYS A 390 -42.33 51.03 -31.12
N ILE A 391 -41.70 52.21 -31.07
CA ILE A 391 -42.35 53.50 -31.36
C ILE A 391 -42.93 53.48 -32.78
N LEU A 392 -42.17 53.03 -33.78
CA LEU A 392 -42.66 52.94 -35.16
C LEU A 392 -43.85 51.97 -35.29
N ARG A 393 -43.86 50.86 -34.55
CA ARG A 393 -45.01 49.94 -34.50
C ARG A 393 -46.24 50.59 -33.87
N GLU A 394 -46.06 51.33 -32.79
CA GLU A 394 -47.15 52.07 -32.12
C GLU A 394 -47.70 53.17 -33.04
N GLN A 395 -46.83 53.94 -33.70
CA GLN A 395 -47.22 54.94 -34.69
C GLN A 395 -47.97 54.32 -35.88
N LYS A 396 -47.49 53.19 -36.41
CA LYS A 396 -48.18 52.45 -37.47
C LYS A 396 -49.58 52.01 -37.02
N ALA A 397 -49.72 51.49 -35.80
CA ALA A 397 -51.01 51.08 -35.27
C ALA A 397 -51.97 52.27 -35.07
N LEU A 398 -51.46 53.41 -34.61
CA LEU A 398 -52.25 54.63 -34.45
C LEU A 398 -52.74 55.16 -35.81
N LEU A 399 -51.84 55.25 -36.81
CA LEU A 399 -52.20 55.66 -38.17
C LEU A 399 -53.22 54.70 -38.79
N GLN A 400 -53.05 53.39 -38.59
CA GLN A 400 -54.03 52.40 -39.06
C GLN A 400 -55.40 52.64 -38.41
N LYS A 401 -55.45 52.89 -37.10
CA LYS A 401 -56.70 53.19 -36.39
C LYS A 401 -57.33 54.48 -36.90
N GLN A 402 -56.55 55.53 -37.15
CA GLN A 402 -57.04 56.78 -37.74
C GLN A 402 -57.61 56.55 -39.15
N ILE A 403 -56.94 55.73 -39.97
CA ILE A 403 -57.45 55.34 -41.29
C ILE A 403 -58.79 54.60 -41.14
N ASP A 404 -58.89 53.64 -40.21
CA ASP A 404 -60.13 52.88 -39.98
C ASP A 404 -61.28 53.79 -39.47
N GLU A 405 -60.98 54.75 -38.59
CA GLU A 405 -61.92 55.78 -38.13
C GLU A 405 -62.39 56.67 -39.28
N GLN A 406 -61.49 57.13 -40.14
CA GLN A 406 -61.81 57.91 -41.34
C GLN A 406 -62.67 57.09 -42.33
N ILE A 407 -62.33 55.82 -42.56
CA ILE A 407 -63.13 54.90 -43.38
C ILE A 407 -64.54 54.76 -42.80
N ASN A 408 -64.69 54.62 -41.48
CA ASN A 408 -66.00 54.53 -40.82
C ASN A 408 -66.78 55.85 -40.90
N GLN A 409 -66.12 57.00 -40.77
CA GLN A 409 -66.74 58.31 -40.97
C GLN A 409 -67.25 58.45 -42.41
N ILE A 410 -66.43 58.11 -43.41
CA ILE A 410 -66.82 58.12 -44.82
C ILE A 410 -68.03 57.21 -45.04
N LYS A 411 -68.02 55.98 -44.52
CA LYS A 411 -69.17 55.06 -44.60
C LYS A 411 -70.43 55.65 -43.95
N SER A 412 -70.30 56.29 -42.79
CA SER A 412 -71.44 56.93 -42.11
C SER A 412 -72.00 58.13 -42.87
N LEU A 413 -71.13 58.92 -43.51
CA LEU A 413 -71.51 60.04 -44.36
C LEU A 413 -72.17 59.56 -45.65
N GLN A 414 -71.69 58.46 -46.24
CA GLN A 414 -72.34 57.79 -47.36
C GLN A 414 -73.75 57.34 -46.99
N HIS A 415 -73.91 56.63 -45.85
CA HIS A 415 -75.24 56.25 -45.36
C HIS A 415 -76.16 57.47 -45.14
N LYS A 416 -75.68 58.54 -44.48
CA LYS A 416 -76.46 59.77 -44.28
C LYS A 416 -76.81 60.49 -45.58
N SER A 417 -75.92 60.48 -46.58
CA SER A 417 -76.18 61.02 -47.91
C SER A 417 -77.27 60.21 -48.63
N ASP A 418 -77.24 58.89 -48.50
CA ASP A 418 -78.26 58.01 -49.07
C ASP A 418 -79.61 58.20 -48.36
N ASP A 419 -79.63 58.37 -47.03
CA ASP A 419 -80.84 58.69 -46.24
C ASP A 419 -81.41 60.09 -46.57
N ASN A 420 -80.56 61.10 -46.76
CA ASN A 420 -80.99 62.45 -47.14
C ASN A 420 -81.57 62.52 -48.56
N LYS A 421 -81.10 61.69 -49.50
CA LYS A 421 -81.75 61.57 -50.82
C LYS A 421 -83.18 61.04 -50.72
N ILE A 422 -83.50 60.26 -49.69
CA ILE A 422 -84.84 59.70 -49.46
C ILE A 422 -85.77 60.75 -48.80
N SER A 423 -85.22 61.68 -47.99
CA SER A 423 -86.04 62.63 -47.22
C SER A 423 -86.36 63.97 -47.90
N ILE A 424 -85.62 64.39 -48.93
CA ILE A 424 -85.81 65.71 -49.59
C ILE A 424 -86.99 65.71 -50.60
N ASN A 425 -87.52 64.56 -50.98
CA ASN A 425 -88.59 64.47 -51.99
C ASN A 425 -90.03 64.59 -51.44
N ASN A 426 -90.22 64.79 -50.13
CA ASN A 426 -91.55 65.03 -49.57
C ASN A 426 -91.66 66.48 -49.10
N ASP A 427 -92.16 67.35 -49.97
CA ASP A 427 -92.61 68.69 -49.60
C ASP A 427 -93.56 68.58 -48.40
N HIS A 428 -93.25 69.25 -47.28
CA HIS A 428 -94.03 69.21 -46.04
C HIS A 428 -95.13 70.29 -46.03
N PRO A 429 -96.37 70.02 -46.47
CA PRO A 429 -97.46 71.00 -46.49
C PRO A 429 -97.84 71.50 -45.09
N GLU A 430 -97.64 70.66 -44.06
CA GLU A 430 -97.93 71.03 -42.68
C GLU A 430 -97.04 72.17 -42.16
N LEU A 431 -95.78 72.21 -42.61
CA LEU A 431 -94.84 73.26 -42.22
C LEU A 431 -95.29 74.61 -42.79
N ARG A 432 -95.67 74.66 -44.08
CA ARG A 432 -96.21 75.88 -44.70
C ARG A 432 -97.45 76.39 -43.97
N ARG A 433 -98.36 75.49 -43.55
CA ARG A 433 -99.55 75.87 -42.78
C ARG A 433 -99.18 76.54 -41.46
N LYS A 434 -98.24 75.96 -40.70
CA LYS A 434 -97.87 76.49 -39.37
C LYS A 434 -97.12 77.82 -39.45
N ILE A 435 -96.35 78.02 -40.52
CA ILE A 435 -95.66 79.28 -40.80
C ILE A 435 -96.67 80.38 -41.15
N MET A 436 -97.71 80.05 -41.93
CA MET A 436 -98.79 81.00 -42.19
C MET A 436 -99.57 81.36 -40.92
N GLU A 437 -99.86 80.39 -40.04
CA GLU A 437 -100.51 80.66 -38.74
C GLU A 437 -99.69 81.65 -37.89
N LEU A 438 -98.37 81.45 -37.79
CA LEU A 438 -97.46 82.36 -37.08
C LEU A 438 -97.42 83.74 -37.74
N TYR A 439 -97.37 83.82 -39.07
CA TYR A 439 -97.42 85.10 -39.76
C TYR A 439 -98.74 85.85 -39.48
N GLN A 440 -99.86 85.14 -39.35
CA GLN A 440 -101.16 85.75 -39.12
C GLN A 440 -101.32 86.37 -37.72
N GLU A 441 -100.67 85.81 -36.69
CA GLU A 441 -100.65 86.39 -35.34
C GLU A 441 -99.77 87.64 -35.23
N PHE A 442 -98.65 87.69 -35.97
CA PHE A 442 -97.69 88.80 -35.93
C PHE A 442 -97.76 89.73 -37.16
N GLY A 443 -98.81 89.58 -38.00
CA GLY A 443 -98.92 90.22 -39.31
C GLY A 443 -99.00 91.75 -39.29
N ASN A 444 -99.35 92.34 -38.14
CA ASN A 444 -99.37 93.81 -37.99
C ASN A 444 -97.96 94.42 -37.86
N GLU A 445 -96.95 93.62 -37.48
CA GLU A 445 -95.56 94.07 -37.33
C GLU A 445 -94.65 93.58 -38.48
N ILE A 446 -95.08 92.55 -39.23
CA ILE A 446 -94.39 92.01 -40.41
C ILE A 446 -95.15 92.44 -41.67
N ASN A 447 -94.68 93.48 -42.34
CA ASN A 447 -95.42 94.18 -43.41
C ASN A 447 -95.22 93.51 -44.79
N LEU A 448 -95.94 92.42 -45.07
CA LEU A 448 -95.95 91.76 -46.39
C LEU A 448 -97.32 91.80 -47.08
N HIS A 449 -97.35 92.36 -48.29
CA HIS A 449 -98.46 92.22 -49.23
C HIS A 449 -98.32 90.93 -50.06
N ASP A 450 -99.45 90.23 -50.20
CA ASP A 450 -99.68 89.02 -51.01
C ASP A 450 -98.80 87.81 -50.60
N VAL A 451 -99.18 87.16 -49.49
CA VAL A 451 -98.43 86.07 -48.83
C VAL A 451 -98.65 84.71 -49.53
N ASP A 452 -99.82 84.50 -50.14
CA ASP A 452 -100.17 83.21 -50.75
C ASP A 452 -99.34 82.86 -52.00
N SER A 453 -98.88 83.89 -52.71
CA SER A 453 -98.09 83.79 -53.94
C SER A 453 -96.58 83.67 -53.71
N LYS A 454 -96.10 83.78 -52.45
CA LYS A 454 -94.67 83.66 -52.11
C LYS A 454 -94.30 82.25 -51.63
N GLN A 455 -93.05 81.86 -51.90
CA GLN A 455 -92.50 80.59 -51.44
C GLN A 455 -92.36 80.58 -49.91
N THR A 456 -92.54 79.40 -49.30
CA THR A 456 -92.48 79.21 -47.84
C THR A 456 -91.17 79.69 -47.22
N LEU A 457 -90.05 79.55 -47.96
CA LEU A 457 -88.74 80.00 -47.52
C LEU A 457 -88.67 81.52 -47.35
N ASP A 458 -89.27 82.28 -48.26
CA ASP A 458 -89.25 83.75 -48.22
C ASP A 458 -90.05 84.31 -47.05
N VAL A 459 -91.18 83.69 -46.73
CA VAL A 459 -92.00 84.04 -45.55
C VAL A 459 -91.22 83.72 -44.26
N LEU A 460 -90.50 82.60 -44.23
CA LEU A 460 -89.70 82.20 -43.07
C LEU A 460 -88.55 83.17 -42.81
N ALA A 461 -87.85 83.59 -43.86
CA ALA A 461 -86.70 84.51 -43.76
C ALA A 461 -87.09 85.85 -43.11
N GLN A 462 -88.33 86.33 -43.31
CA GLN A 462 -88.79 87.57 -42.69
C GLN A 462 -89.18 87.40 -41.22
N VAL A 463 -89.77 86.25 -40.86
CA VAL A 463 -90.00 85.90 -39.45
C VAL A 463 -88.66 85.79 -38.71
N GLU A 464 -87.63 85.25 -39.36
CA GLU A 464 -86.28 85.17 -38.82
C GLU A 464 -85.67 86.55 -38.54
N ILE A 465 -85.75 87.47 -39.50
CA ILE A 465 -85.28 88.87 -39.32
C ILE A 465 -85.97 89.54 -38.13
N PHE A 466 -87.26 89.27 -37.91
CA PHE A 466 -87.99 89.80 -36.76
C PHE A 466 -87.49 89.21 -35.43
N LEU A 467 -87.29 87.90 -35.36
CA LEU A 467 -86.75 87.23 -34.18
C LEU A 467 -85.35 87.74 -33.82
N GLU A 468 -84.49 87.94 -34.81
CA GLU A 468 -83.13 88.44 -34.60
C GLU A 468 -83.13 89.84 -33.98
N ARG A 469 -84.01 90.74 -34.47
CA ARG A 469 -84.21 92.07 -33.85
C ARG A 469 -84.66 92.02 -32.39
N GLN A 470 -85.46 91.03 -31.99
CA GLN A 470 -85.89 90.90 -30.59
C GLN A 470 -84.77 90.31 -29.72
N LEU A 471 -83.97 89.38 -30.26
CA LEU A 471 -82.82 88.81 -29.57
C LEU A 471 -81.73 89.86 -29.32
N ASP A 472 -81.48 90.77 -30.26
CA ASP A 472 -80.54 91.88 -30.08
C ASP A 472 -80.92 92.81 -28.91
N LYS A 473 -82.22 93.04 -28.69
CA LYS A 473 -82.69 93.80 -27.53
C LYS A 473 -82.40 93.08 -26.21
N ILE A 474 -82.53 91.75 -26.19
CA ILE A 474 -82.26 90.93 -24.99
C ILE A 474 -80.76 90.86 -24.71
N ALA A 475 -79.92 90.81 -25.74
CA ALA A 475 -78.45 90.77 -25.60
C ALA A 475 -77.86 92.04 -24.93
N SER A 476 -78.57 93.18 -25.00
CA SER A 476 -78.12 94.45 -24.42
C SER A 476 -78.22 94.56 -22.89
N ILE A 477 -78.78 93.55 -22.19
CA ILE A 477 -79.13 93.63 -20.75
C ILE A 477 -78.15 92.88 -19.80
N GLN A 478 -77.14 92.16 -20.31
CA GLN A 478 -76.18 91.43 -19.44
C GLN A 478 -74.84 92.17 -19.21
N ASP A 479 -74.69 92.79 -18.03
CA ASP A 479 -73.53 93.61 -17.64
C ASP A 479 -72.27 92.80 -17.26
N LYS A 480 -71.17 93.03 -17.98
CA LYS A 480 -69.87 92.32 -17.94
C LYS A 480 -69.03 92.58 -16.66
N TYR A 481 -69.39 93.58 -15.85
CA TYR A 481 -68.55 94.11 -14.75
C TYR A 481 -68.72 93.37 -13.42
N LEU A 482 -69.89 92.79 -13.14
CA LEU A 482 -70.18 92.08 -11.88
C LEU A 482 -69.42 90.75 -11.77
N VAL A 483 -69.20 90.09 -12.90
CA VAL A 483 -68.53 88.77 -12.99
C VAL A 483 -67.04 88.88 -12.69
N GLU A 484 -66.38 89.93 -13.18
CA GLU A 484 -64.93 90.12 -13.03
C GLU A 484 -64.53 90.45 -11.58
N SER A 485 -65.36 91.19 -10.85
CA SER A 485 -65.14 91.53 -9.44
C SER A 485 -65.18 90.30 -8.53
N LYS A 486 -66.13 89.38 -8.77
CA LYS A 486 -66.25 88.12 -8.02
C LYS A 486 -65.07 87.17 -8.28
N ARG A 487 -64.53 87.15 -9.51
CA ARG A 487 -63.37 86.32 -9.89
C ARG A 487 -62.10 86.73 -9.12
N LYS A 488 -61.82 88.04 -9.00
CA LYS A 488 -60.65 88.55 -8.27
C LYS A 488 -60.68 88.23 -6.77
N GLN A 489 -61.86 88.24 -6.12
CA GLN A 489 -61.96 87.90 -4.70
C GLN A 489 -61.64 86.41 -4.44
N ALA A 490 -62.09 85.50 -5.30
CA ALA A 490 -61.81 84.07 -5.16
C ALA A 490 -60.31 83.74 -5.32
N GLU A 491 -59.62 84.42 -6.25
CA GLU A 491 -58.19 84.18 -6.50
C GLU A 491 -57.30 84.62 -5.32
N LYS A 492 -57.67 85.73 -4.65
CA LYS A 492 -56.93 86.22 -3.47
C LYS A 492 -57.03 85.26 -2.28
N LEU A 493 -58.19 84.65 -2.06
CA LEU A 493 -58.41 83.65 -1.00
C LEU A 493 -57.57 82.39 -1.24
N ARG A 494 -57.47 81.93 -2.51
CA ARG A 494 -56.66 80.77 -2.89
C ARG A 494 -55.17 80.95 -2.59
N LYS A 495 -54.61 82.13 -2.94
CA LYS A 495 -53.18 82.43 -2.72
C LYS A 495 -52.81 82.50 -1.23
N ASN A 496 -53.73 82.93 -0.37
CA ASN A 496 -53.49 82.98 1.06
C ASN A 496 -53.53 81.57 1.70
N ALA A 497 -54.52 80.74 1.33
CA ALA A 497 -54.63 79.37 1.84
C ALA A 497 -53.39 78.50 1.50
N GLN A 498 -52.84 78.66 0.29
CA GLN A 498 -51.66 77.89 -0.14
C GLN A 498 -50.36 78.33 0.57
N LYS A 499 -50.27 79.60 0.98
CA LYS A 499 -49.14 80.08 1.79
C LYS A 499 -49.22 79.56 3.22
N GLU A 500 -50.43 79.48 3.77
CA GLU A 500 -50.68 79.01 5.13
C GLU A 500 -50.41 77.50 5.26
N SER A 501 -50.86 76.68 4.30
CA SER A 501 -50.60 75.23 4.30
C SER A 501 -49.10 74.90 4.24
N LYS A 502 -48.33 75.58 3.38
CA LYS A 502 -46.87 75.38 3.28
C LYS A 502 -46.12 75.83 4.54
N LYS A 503 -46.64 76.79 5.29
CA LYS A 503 -46.05 77.24 6.56
C LYS A 503 -46.27 76.21 7.67
N ILE A 504 -47.47 75.63 7.73
CA ILE A 504 -47.83 74.57 8.68
C ILE A 504 -47.01 73.30 8.42
N GLU A 505 -46.85 72.89 7.16
CA GLU A 505 -46.08 71.69 6.80
C GLU A 505 -44.60 71.79 7.21
N LYS A 506 -43.98 72.97 7.04
CA LYS A 506 -42.61 73.23 7.50
C LYS A 506 -42.48 73.18 9.03
N GLN A 507 -43.47 73.68 9.77
CA GLN A 507 -43.48 73.62 11.24
C GLN A 507 -43.57 72.16 11.73
N ILE A 508 -44.45 71.34 11.14
CA ILE A 508 -44.60 69.92 11.48
C ILE A 508 -43.30 69.14 11.18
N GLU A 509 -42.60 69.45 10.08
CA GLU A 509 -41.34 68.78 9.76
C GLU A 509 -40.20 69.16 10.74
N GLN A 510 -40.17 70.42 11.19
CA GLN A 510 -39.24 70.87 12.23
C GLN A 510 -39.52 70.22 13.59
N GLU A 511 -40.79 70.15 14.01
CA GLU A 511 -41.18 69.48 15.25
C GLU A 511 -40.81 67.99 15.24
N LYS A 512 -41.06 67.27 14.13
CA LYS A 512 -40.63 65.87 13.97
C LYS A 512 -39.10 65.68 14.04
N LYS A 513 -38.31 66.65 13.55
CA LYS A 513 -36.84 66.61 13.68
C LYS A 513 -36.41 66.84 15.12
N ASN A 514 -37.06 67.77 15.82
CA ASN A 514 -36.79 68.06 17.23
C ASN A 514 -37.17 66.88 18.14
N GLU A 515 -38.32 66.25 17.94
CA GLU A 515 -38.71 65.02 18.66
C GLU A 515 -37.71 63.89 18.44
N LYS A 516 -37.29 63.64 17.19
CA LYS A 516 -36.28 62.60 16.89
C LYS A 516 -34.93 62.87 17.56
N ASN A 517 -34.52 64.14 17.68
CA ASN A 517 -33.30 64.51 18.40
C ASN A 517 -33.46 64.36 19.92
N TYR A 518 -34.62 64.73 20.48
CA TYR A 518 -34.92 64.53 21.89
C TYR A 518 -34.94 63.04 22.27
N LEU A 519 -35.53 62.17 21.44
CA LEU A 519 -35.49 60.72 21.63
C LEU A 519 -34.07 60.14 21.54
N LYS A 520 -33.16 60.74 20.76
CA LYS A 520 -31.74 60.34 20.72
C LYS A 520 -30.97 60.76 21.96
N MET A 521 -31.29 61.91 22.54
CA MET A 521 -30.63 62.42 23.77
C MET A 521 -31.09 61.70 25.03
N THR A 522 -32.34 61.24 25.08
CA THR A 522 -32.96 60.60 26.26
C THR A 522 -32.72 59.09 26.35
N GLN A 523 -32.21 58.44 25.29
CA GLN A 523 -31.83 57.03 25.36
C GLN A 523 -30.46 56.85 26.03
N PRO A 524 -30.35 56.00 27.08
CA PRO A 524 -29.08 55.75 27.73
C PRO A 524 -28.09 55.06 26.78
N SER A 525 -26.83 55.52 26.78
CA SER A 525 -25.78 55.04 25.89
C SER A 525 -25.43 53.58 26.17
N LYS A 526 -25.70 52.66 25.22
CA LYS A 526 -25.22 51.28 25.29
C LYS A 526 -23.71 51.23 25.03
N LYS A 527 -22.93 50.71 25.99
CA LYS A 527 -21.50 50.41 25.79
C LYS A 527 -21.39 49.22 24.84
N LYS A 528 -20.58 49.36 23.78
CA LYS A 528 -20.32 48.29 22.81
C LYS A 528 -19.17 47.43 23.34
N GLU A 529 -19.47 46.19 23.71
CA GLU A 529 -18.44 45.17 23.95
C GLU A 529 -18.16 44.41 22.65
N GLY A 530 -16.88 44.27 22.31
CA GLY A 530 -16.41 43.50 21.15
C GLY A 530 -15.92 44.33 19.96
N ARG A 531 -14.98 43.74 19.21
CA ARG A 531 -14.40 44.33 17.99
C ARG A 531 -15.45 44.37 16.89
N ILE A 532 -15.69 45.57 16.36
CA ILE A 532 -16.63 45.80 15.26
C ILE A 532 -16.15 45.06 14.02
N ASP A 533 -17.00 44.18 13.49
CA ASP A 533 -16.70 43.45 12.27
C ASP A 533 -16.73 44.42 11.08
N MET A 534 -15.57 44.66 10.48
CA MET A 534 -15.42 45.58 9.35
C MET A 534 -15.97 44.90 8.10
N LYS A 535 -17.16 45.31 7.65
CA LYS A 535 -17.62 44.95 6.31
C LYS A 535 -16.62 45.50 5.29
N ARG A 536 -15.94 44.59 4.58
CA ARG A 536 -15.07 44.93 3.44
C ARG A 536 -15.89 45.75 2.44
N THR A 537 -15.25 46.80 1.92
CA THR A 537 -15.78 47.76 0.96
C THR A 537 -16.66 47.11 -0.11
N THR A 538 -17.96 47.38 -0.07
CA THR A 538 -18.84 47.19 -1.22
C THR A 538 -18.50 48.24 -2.26
N VAL A 539 -18.23 47.81 -3.49
CA VAL A 539 -18.04 48.67 -4.66
C VAL A 539 -19.15 49.70 -4.73
N GLN A 540 -18.79 50.98 -4.86
CA GLN A 540 -19.75 52.05 -5.10
C GLN A 540 -20.39 51.85 -6.48
N VAL A 541 -21.52 51.14 -6.53
CA VAL A 541 -22.39 51.19 -7.69
C VAL A 541 -22.92 52.62 -7.77
N LYS A 542 -22.43 53.40 -8.74
CA LYS A 542 -23.07 54.65 -9.14
C LYS A 542 -24.52 54.32 -9.49
N GLN A 543 -25.45 54.67 -8.60
CA GLN A 543 -26.85 54.72 -8.97
C GLN A 543 -26.97 55.73 -10.11
N LYS A 544 -27.22 55.25 -11.34
CA LYS A 544 -27.68 56.10 -12.43
C LYS A 544 -28.93 56.82 -11.92
N LYS A 545 -28.83 58.14 -11.75
CA LYS A 545 -30.01 59.00 -11.60
C LYS A 545 -30.92 58.68 -12.79
N LYS A 546 -32.12 58.18 -12.53
CA LYS A 546 -33.18 58.20 -13.53
C LYS A 546 -33.36 59.67 -13.95
N PRO A 547 -33.42 60.00 -15.24
CA PRO A 547 -33.84 61.33 -15.65
C PRO A 547 -35.31 61.50 -15.22
N ASP A 548 -35.58 62.52 -14.40
CA ASP A 548 -36.93 63.04 -14.21
C ASP A 548 -37.39 63.65 -15.54
N THR A 549 -37.97 62.83 -16.41
CA THR A 549 -38.81 63.31 -17.51
C THR A 549 -40.25 63.42 -17.02
N GLU A 550 -40.50 64.43 -16.20
CA GLU A 550 -41.82 65.07 -16.11
C GLU A 550 -41.60 66.58 -16.08
N LYS A 551 -41.29 67.16 -17.26
CA LYS A 551 -41.72 68.53 -17.51
C LYS A 551 -43.22 68.44 -17.79
N LYS A 552 -44.03 68.59 -16.75
CA LYS A 552 -45.44 68.96 -16.95
C LYS A 552 -45.43 70.35 -17.56
N THR A 553 -45.95 70.43 -18.78
CA THR A 553 -46.23 71.71 -19.44
C THR A 553 -47.28 72.43 -18.60
N ASP A 554 -47.11 73.73 -18.37
CA ASP A 554 -48.04 74.55 -17.58
C ASP A 554 -49.51 74.43 -18.09
N GLU A 555 -49.69 74.06 -19.36
CA GLU A 555 -50.98 73.80 -20.01
C GLU A 555 -51.73 72.53 -19.51
N GLU A 556 -51.03 71.49 -19.04
CA GLU A 556 -51.67 70.26 -18.53
C GLU A 556 -52.16 70.40 -17.08
N GLU A 557 -51.52 71.23 -16.25
CA GLU A 557 -52.03 71.55 -14.93
C GLU A 557 -53.26 72.46 -15.01
N ASP A 558 -53.29 73.43 -15.94
CA ASP A 558 -54.44 74.33 -16.13
C ASP A 558 -55.72 73.59 -16.61
N MET A 559 -55.57 72.53 -17.41
CA MET A 559 -56.70 71.70 -17.88
C MET A 559 -57.30 70.78 -16.80
N LYS A 560 -56.54 70.42 -15.77
CA LYS A 560 -57.04 69.65 -14.63
C LYS A 560 -58.03 70.48 -13.79
N TYR A 561 -57.78 71.78 -13.66
CA TYR A 561 -58.59 72.68 -12.83
C TYR A 561 -59.83 73.24 -13.55
N LEU A 562 -59.88 73.22 -14.88
CA LEU A 562 -61.08 73.56 -15.65
C LEU A 562 -62.17 72.46 -15.58
N ARG A 563 -61.77 71.21 -15.39
CA ARG A 563 -62.68 70.05 -15.29
C ARG A 563 -63.39 69.95 -13.93
N GLU A 564 -62.74 70.38 -12.86
CA GLU A 564 -63.28 70.31 -11.49
C GLU A 564 -64.27 71.44 -11.16
N SER A 565 -64.29 72.55 -11.91
CA SER A 565 -65.20 73.68 -11.68
C SER A 565 -66.53 73.63 -12.43
N PHE A 566 -66.72 72.69 -13.36
CA PHE A 566 -67.95 72.57 -14.17
C PHE A 566 -68.84 71.35 -13.84
N PHE A 567 -68.43 70.49 -12.89
CA PHE A 567 -69.21 69.32 -12.46
C PHE A 567 -69.46 69.32 -10.94
N LEU A 568 -70.25 70.28 -10.48
CA LEU A 568 -70.94 70.21 -9.18
C LEU A 568 -72.41 70.57 -9.40
N GLY A 569 -73.19 69.58 -9.84
CA GLY A 569 -74.59 69.82 -10.15
C GLY A 569 -75.44 68.67 -10.68
N VAL A 570 -75.06 67.39 -10.54
CA VAL A 570 -76.02 66.28 -10.66
C VAL A 570 -75.64 65.18 -9.66
N PRO A 571 -76.52 64.81 -8.71
CA PRO A 571 -76.29 63.70 -7.79
C PRO A 571 -76.47 62.35 -8.50
N ASN A 572 -75.44 61.51 -8.47
CA ASN A 572 -75.57 60.10 -8.84
C ASN A 572 -76.50 59.40 -7.84
N LYS A 573 -77.69 59.01 -8.29
CA LYS A 573 -78.57 58.04 -7.61
C LYS A 573 -78.26 56.65 -8.14
N LYS A 574 -77.88 55.78 -7.19
CA LYS A 574 -77.66 54.32 -7.24
C LYS A 574 -76.40 53.84 -7.96
#